data_AF-A9H088-F1
#
_entry.id   AF-A9H088-F1
#
_cell.length_a   1.000
_cell.length_b   1.000
_cell.length_c   1.000
_cell.angle_alpha   90.00
_cell.angle_beta   90.00
_cell.angle_gamma   90.00
#
_symmetry.space_group_name_H-M   'P 1'
#
loop_
_entity.id
_entity.type
_entity.pdbx_description
1 polymer ?
#
loop_
_entity_poly.entity_id
_entity_poly.type
_entity_poly.pdbx_seq_one_letter_code
_entity_poly.pdbx_strand_id
1 'polypeptide(L)'
;MLHGPGGPCKRGICVDAEYSARPRRPGPYGPPRRPGPYWGPFPALRSMNVTLFRPALHSPLARAMLLAMLPGAGLLAVAPARAADDAARDPIGIWTGTLVADRGVCPETNAPSTLQVGTKRIAFTPGDGALVLHGTRDATPGRFHAQLVLSDMNRKPYPLVFEGKPDGSAISGTYGTPRCRAHVTLTRPKSNGMAHFLGH
;
A
#
# COMPACT_ATOMS: atom_id res chain seq x y z
N MET A 1 24.92 -56.72 23.37
CA MET A 1 23.56 -56.54 23.90
C MET A 1 23.54 -55.30 24.79
N LEU A 2 22.74 -54.31 24.39
CA LEU A 2 22.08 -53.23 25.14
C LEU A 2 22.87 -52.46 26.22
N HIS A 3 23.34 -51.26 25.87
CA HIS A 3 23.50 -50.14 26.80
C HIS A 3 22.32 -49.17 26.62
N GLY A 4 21.50 -49.02 27.66
CA GLY A 4 20.97 -47.72 28.07
C GLY A 4 21.72 -47.33 29.35
N PRO A 5 22.04 -46.04 29.58
CA PRO A 5 21.07 -45.18 30.27
C PRO A 5 21.16 -43.68 29.89
N GLY A 6 20.10 -42.94 30.22
CA GLY A 6 20.10 -41.48 30.20
C GLY A 6 21.09 -40.90 31.22
N GLY A 7 21.79 -39.83 30.81
CA GLY A 7 22.68 -39.05 31.65
C GLY A 7 22.00 -37.83 32.29
N PRO A 8 22.40 -37.41 33.50
CA PRO A 8 21.83 -36.26 34.19
C PRO A 8 22.45 -34.92 33.75
N CYS A 9 21.59 -33.92 33.50
CA CYS A 9 21.97 -32.52 33.33
C CYS A 9 22.31 -31.86 34.67
N LYS A 10 23.53 -31.36 34.85
CA LYS A 10 23.88 -30.42 35.93
C LYS A 10 24.93 -29.41 35.43
N ARG A 11 24.64 -28.12 35.66
CA ARG A 11 25.43 -26.91 35.29
C ARG A 11 25.25 -26.37 33.87
N GLY A 12 24.00 -26.33 33.40
CA GLY A 12 23.48 -25.25 32.54
C GLY A 12 24.01 -25.12 31.12
N ILE A 13 24.86 -26.04 30.64
CA ILE A 13 25.30 -26.09 29.24
C ILE A 13 24.92 -27.47 28.69
N CYS A 14 23.78 -27.52 27.99
CA CYS A 14 23.48 -28.61 27.06
C CYS A 14 24.03 -28.19 25.70
N VAL A 15 25.14 -28.80 25.29
CA VAL A 15 25.60 -28.74 23.89
C VAL A 15 24.94 -29.91 23.17
N ASP A 16 23.87 -29.62 22.44
CA ASP A 16 23.29 -30.58 21.52
C ASP A 16 24.24 -30.80 20.34
N ALA A 17 24.71 -32.02 20.24
CA ALA A 17 25.40 -32.56 19.09
C ALA A 17 24.42 -32.63 17.90
N GLU A 18 24.66 -31.76 16.92
CA GLU A 18 24.66 -32.08 15.50
C GLU A 18 23.59 -33.06 14.98
N TYR A 19 22.46 -32.51 14.52
CA TYR A 19 21.68 -33.14 13.44
C TYR A 19 21.59 -32.17 12.25
N SER A 20 22.51 -32.38 11.32
CA SER A 20 22.62 -31.70 10.04
C SER A 20 21.38 -31.97 9.18
N ALA A 21 20.46 -31.02 9.11
CA ALA A 21 19.38 -31.01 8.12
C ALA A 21 19.46 -29.73 7.28
N ARG A 22 20.43 -29.68 6.35
CA ARG A 22 20.45 -28.65 5.31
C ARG A 22 19.25 -28.84 4.37
N PRO A 23 18.47 -27.79 4.05
CA PRO A 23 17.54 -27.85 2.94
C PRO A 23 18.34 -27.97 1.62
N ARG A 24 18.07 -29.02 0.84
CA ARG A 24 18.63 -29.18 -0.50
C ARG A 24 18.18 -27.99 -1.36
N ARG A 25 19.15 -27.28 -1.95
CA ARG A 25 18.88 -26.34 -3.06
C ARG A 25 18.28 -27.15 -4.23
N PRO A 26 17.17 -26.71 -4.84
CA PRO A 26 16.74 -27.28 -6.12
C PRO A 26 17.78 -26.92 -7.19
N GLY A 27 18.31 -27.93 -7.88
CA GLY A 27 19.22 -27.74 -9.01
C GLY A 27 18.53 -27.11 -10.22
N PRO A 28 19.28 -26.54 -11.18
CA PRO A 28 18.74 -25.79 -12.31
C PRO A 28 18.10 -26.66 -13.43
N TYR A 29 18.01 -27.98 -13.25
CA TYR A 29 17.47 -28.91 -14.24
C TYR A 29 16.36 -29.77 -13.64
N GLY A 30 15.19 -29.18 -13.42
CA GLY A 30 13.94 -29.90 -13.16
C GLY A 30 13.10 -29.98 -14.43
N PRO A 31 12.46 -31.12 -14.74
CA PRO A 31 11.62 -31.24 -15.93
C PRO A 31 10.41 -30.28 -15.87
N PRO A 32 9.92 -29.80 -17.03
CA PRO A 32 8.80 -28.87 -17.07
C PRO A 32 7.54 -29.47 -16.45
N ARG A 33 6.90 -28.72 -15.55
CA ARG A 33 5.58 -29.06 -15.00
C ARG A 33 4.57 -29.05 -16.15
N ARG A 34 3.88 -30.17 -16.34
CA ARG A 34 2.76 -30.30 -17.28
C ARG A 34 1.63 -29.34 -16.89
N PRO A 35 1.01 -28.62 -17.85
CA PRO A 35 -0.24 -27.91 -17.61
C PRO A 35 -1.38 -28.93 -17.46
N GLY A 36 -2.08 -28.87 -16.32
CA GLY A 36 -3.31 -29.62 -16.11
C GLY A 36 -4.48 -28.99 -16.88
N PRO A 37 -5.33 -29.79 -17.55
CA PRO A 37 -6.59 -29.31 -18.10
C PRO A 37 -7.70 -29.39 -17.04
N TYR A 38 -8.73 -28.56 -17.21
CA TYR A 38 -10.15 -28.64 -16.77
C TYR A 38 -10.62 -27.23 -16.37
N TRP A 39 -11.41 -26.54 -17.21
CA TRP A 39 -12.84 -26.77 -17.50
C TRP A 39 -13.73 -26.67 -16.25
N GLY A 40 -14.38 -25.52 -16.08
CA GLY A 40 -15.50 -25.31 -15.15
C GLY A 40 -16.08 -23.89 -15.30
N PRO A 41 -17.41 -23.72 -15.30
CA PRO A 41 -18.09 -22.73 -16.13
C PRO A 41 -18.38 -21.38 -15.45
N PHE A 42 -18.53 -20.36 -16.30
CA PHE A 42 -19.10 -19.05 -15.99
C PHE A 42 -20.55 -19.17 -15.49
N PRO A 43 -20.89 -18.58 -14.33
CA PRO A 43 -22.27 -18.20 -14.06
C PRO A 43 -22.57 -16.80 -14.63
N ALA A 44 -23.33 -16.83 -15.72
CA ALA A 44 -24.41 -15.95 -16.11
C ALA A 44 -24.45 -14.50 -15.57
N LEU A 45 -24.42 -13.56 -16.52
CA LEU A 45 -25.01 -12.22 -16.40
C LEU A 45 -26.40 -12.30 -15.76
N ARG A 46 -26.58 -11.63 -14.62
CA ARG A 46 -27.91 -11.29 -14.11
C ARG A 46 -28.23 -9.86 -14.54
N SER A 47 -28.87 -9.75 -15.70
CA SER A 47 -29.55 -8.54 -16.16
C SER A 47 -30.58 -8.13 -15.11
N MET A 48 -30.34 -7.02 -14.41
CA MET A 48 -31.39 -6.32 -13.67
C MET A 48 -32.08 -5.37 -14.65
N ASN A 49 -33.15 -5.88 -15.26
CA ASN A 49 -34.17 -5.06 -15.89
C ASN A 49 -34.81 -4.18 -14.82
N VAL A 50 -34.47 -2.89 -14.80
CA VAL A 50 -35.25 -1.89 -14.08
C VAL A 50 -36.45 -1.54 -14.96
N THR A 51 -37.59 -2.07 -14.54
CA THR A 51 -38.91 -1.86 -15.13
C THR A 51 -39.21 -0.36 -15.19
N LEU A 52 -39.28 0.17 -16.42
CA LEU A 52 -39.85 1.47 -16.73
C LEU A 52 -41.31 1.50 -16.27
N PHE A 53 -41.58 2.25 -15.20
CA PHE A 53 -42.93 2.59 -14.79
C PHE A 53 -43.47 3.63 -15.79
N ARG A 54 -44.29 3.18 -16.74
CA ARG A 54 -45.12 4.04 -17.60
C ARG A 54 -46.39 4.42 -16.82
N PRO A 55 -46.61 5.67 -16.40
CA PRO A 55 -47.96 6.13 -16.13
C PRO A 55 -48.65 6.41 -17.47
N ALA A 56 -49.84 5.82 -17.60
CA ALA A 56 -50.70 5.94 -18.74
C ALA A 56 -51.17 7.38 -18.98
N LEU A 57 -51.06 7.75 -20.24
CA LEU A 57 -51.72 8.83 -20.98
C LEU A 57 -53.22 8.97 -20.63
N HIS A 58 -53.69 10.09 -20.07
CA HIS A 58 -55.07 10.58 -20.29
C HIS A 58 -55.17 12.11 -20.03
N SER A 59 -55.39 12.84 -21.12
CA SER A 59 -56.29 14.02 -21.27
C SER A 59 -55.66 15.14 -22.11
N PRO A 60 -55.98 15.20 -23.41
CA PRO A 60 -55.77 16.37 -24.23
C PRO A 60 -56.94 17.34 -24.02
N LEU A 61 -56.66 18.65 -23.90
CA LEU A 61 -57.58 19.80 -23.90
C LEU A 61 -57.53 20.61 -22.59
N ALA A 62 -56.46 21.37 -22.41
CA ALA A 62 -56.53 22.67 -21.74
C ALA A 62 -55.40 23.56 -22.27
N ARG A 63 -55.48 23.82 -23.57
CA ARG A 63 -54.64 24.80 -24.26
C ARG A 63 -55.28 26.17 -24.04
N ALA A 64 -54.94 26.82 -22.94
CA ALA A 64 -55.31 28.22 -22.70
C ALA A 64 -54.23 28.92 -21.87
N MET A 65 -53.21 29.38 -22.60
CA MET A 65 -52.71 30.74 -22.54
C MET A 65 -52.70 31.40 -21.14
N LEU A 66 -51.53 31.42 -20.50
CA LEU A 66 -51.11 32.59 -19.72
C LEU A 66 -49.60 32.57 -19.55
N LEU A 67 -48.95 33.50 -20.25
CA LEU A 67 -47.62 33.98 -19.92
C LEU A 67 -47.64 34.47 -18.47
N ALA A 68 -46.87 33.80 -17.62
CA ALA A 68 -46.37 34.39 -16.39
C ALA A 68 -44.88 34.11 -16.33
N MET A 69 -44.08 35.17 -16.46
CA MET A 69 -42.63 35.14 -16.30
C MET A 69 -42.28 34.51 -14.94
N LEU A 70 -41.57 33.38 -14.93
CA LEU A 70 -40.93 32.85 -13.72
C LEU A 70 -39.54 33.47 -13.55
N PRO A 71 -39.28 34.24 -12.49
CA PRO A 71 -37.92 34.45 -12.01
C PRO A 71 -37.52 33.23 -11.16
N GLY A 72 -36.29 32.76 -11.31
CA GLY A 72 -35.66 31.92 -10.32
C GLY A 72 -35.54 30.45 -10.67
N ALA A 73 -34.28 30.04 -10.82
CA ALA A 73 -33.65 28.88 -10.19
C ALA A 73 -32.60 28.32 -11.16
N GLY A 74 -31.44 28.99 -11.20
CA GLY A 74 -30.25 28.37 -11.76
C GLY A 74 -29.92 27.14 -10.93
N LEU A 75 -30.29 25.96 -11.42
CA LEU A 75 -29.76 24.69 -10.94
C LEU A 75 -28.26 24.66 -11.25
N LEU A 76 -27.47 25.17 -10.32
CA LEU A 76 -26.05 24.86 -10.21
C LEU A 76 -25.95 23.35 -10.01
N ALA A 77 -25.63 22.64 -11.09
CA ALA A 77 -25.21 21.24 -11.04
C ALA A 77 -23.92 21.17 -10.20
N VAL A 78 -24.06 20.96 -8.90
CA VAL A 78 -22.94 20.55 -8.03
C VAL A 78 -22.53 19.16 -8.52
N ALA A 79 -21.49 19.12 -9.34
CA ALA A 79 -20.80 17.87 -9.62
C ALA A 79 -20.34 17.29 -8.28
N PRO A 80 -20.58 15.99 -7.99
CA PRO A 80 -20.05 15.39 -6.78
C PRO A 80 -18.53 15.48 -6.85
N ALA A 81 -17.94 16.28 -5.97
CA ALA A 81 -16.51 16.25 -5.73
C ALA A 81 -16.20 14.78 -5.36
N ARG A 82 -15.50 14.08 -6.27
CA ARG A 82 -14.95 12.76 -5.95
C ARG A 82 -14.17 12.95 -4.65
N ALA A 83 -14.61 12.29 -3.58
CA ALA A 83 -13.91 12.31 -2.31
C ALA A 83 -12.45 11.95 -2.63
N ALA A 84 -11.54 12.90 -2.39
CA ALA A 84 -10.12 12.58 -2.40
C ALA A 84 -9.95 11.39 -1.44
N ASP A 85 -9.24 10.34 -1.90
CA ASP A 85 -8.95 9.16 -1.09
C ASP A 85 -8.25 9.63 0.18
N ASP A 86 -9.02 9.68 1.27
CA ASP A 86 -8.60 10.17 2.56
C ASP A 86 -7.69 9.11 3.18
N ALA A 87 -6.43 9.47 3.44
CA ALA A 87 -5.44 8.55 3.96
C ALA A 87 -5.85 7.98 5.32
N ALA A 88 -6.68 8.69 6.09
CA ALA A 88 -7.19 8.20 7.36
C ALA A 88 -8.22 7.07 7.18
N ARG A 89 -8.99 7.11 6.08
CA ARG A 89 -10.04 6.12 5.76
C ARG A 89 -9.50 4.95 4.93
N ASP A 90 -8.69 5.25 3.91
CA ASP A 90 -8.05 4.25 3.06
C ASP A 90 -6.56 4.56 2.84
N PRO A 91 -5.70 4.14 3.78
CA PRO A 91 -4.26 4.30 3.64
C PRO A 91 -3.63 3.27 2.70
N ILE A 92 -4.36 2.24 2.24
CA ILE A 92 -3.78 1.14 1.46
C ILE A 92 -3.41 1.66 0.06
N GLY A 93 -2.21 1.30 -0.41
CA GLY A 93 -1.73 1.67 -1.74
C GLY A 93 -0.30 2.21 -1.74
N ILE A 94 0.02 2.94 -2.80
CA ILE A 94 1.34 3.54 -3.04
C ILE A 94 1.24 5.04 -2.81
N TRP A 95 2.19 5.58 -2.07
CA TRP A 95 2.30 6.99 -1.74
C TRP A 95 3.70 7.48 -2.08
N THR A 96 3.82 8.63 -2.72
CA THR A 96 5.09 9.19 -3.19
C THR A 96 5.29 10.63 -2.72
N GLY A 97 6.53 11.00 -2.46
CA GLY A 97 6.91 12.36 -2.06
C GLY A 97 8.42 12.49 -1.92
N THR A 98 8.93 13.70 -1.75
CA THR A 98 10.38 13.92 -1.64
C THR A 98 10.74 14.25 -0.19
N LEU A 99 11.81 13.63 0.31
CA LEU A 99 12.35 13.93 1.64
C LEU A 99 12.93 15.35 1.67
N VAL A 100 12.68 16.07 2.77
CA VAL A 100 13.25 17.38 3.04
C VAL A 100 14.08 17.27 4.30
N ALA A 101 15.39 17.54 4.20
CA ALA A 101 16.30 17.45 5.34
C ALA A 101 16.00 18.55 6.38
N ASP A 102 15.76 18.14 7.62
CA ASP A 102 15.61 19.02 8.78
C ASP A 102 16.94 19.21 9.50
N ARG A 103 17.76 18.15 9.54
CA ARG A 103 19.05 18.13 10.26
C ARG A 103 20.01 17.16 9.61
N GLY A 104 21.26 17.59 9.45
CA GLY A 104 22.33 16.77 8.89
C GLY A 104 22.24 16.67 7.37
N VAL A 105 22.94 15.69 6.80
CA VAL A 105 22.95 15.45 5.35
C VAL A 105 22.29 14.10 5.10
N CYS A 106 21.17 14.11 4.37
CA CYS A 106 20.43 12.94 3.95
C CYS A 106 20.70 12.72 2.46
N PRO A 107 21.51 11.72 2.05
CA PRO A 107 21.72 11.40 0.63
C PRO A 107 20.40 11.14 -0.13
N GLU A 108 19.37 10.66 0.57
CA GLU A 108 18.10 10.22 0.03
C GLU A 108 17.13 11.36 -0.33
N THR A 109 17.47 12.62 -0.07
CA THR A 109 16.63 13.79 -0.41
C THR A 109 16.65 14.16 -1.89
N ASN A 110 17.56 13.58 -2.67
CA ASN A 110 17.75 13.93 -4.08
C ASN A 110 16.81 13.21 -5.04
N ALA A 111 15.97 12.29 -4.54
CA ALA A 111 15.06 11.49 -5.35
C ALA A 111 13.70 11.29 -4.64
N PRO A 112 12.63 11.01 -5.40
CA PRO A 112 11.32 10.70 -4.82
C PRO A 112 11.38 9.44 -3.95
N SER A 113 10.82 9.52 -2.75
CA SER A 113 10.61 8.40 -1.85
C SER A 113 9.23 7.78 -2.04
N THR A 114 9.11 6.50 -1.71
CA THR A 114 7.85 5.74 -1.86
C THR A 114 7.49 5.03 -0.56
N LEU A 115 6.23 5.13 -0.14
CA LEU A 115 5.63 4.30 0.90
C LEU A 115 4.60 3.38 0.25
N GLN A 116 4.74 2.08 0.50
CA GLN A 116 3.77 1.06 0.14
C GLN A 116 3.07 0.59 1.40
N VAL A 117 1.75 0.76 1.45
CA VAL A 117 0.91 0.33 2.56
C VAL A 117 0.05 -0.84 2.10
N GLY A 118 0.35 -2.02 2.60
CA GLY A 118 -0.48 -3.21 2.42
C GLY A 118 -1.44 -3.43 3.58
N THR A 119 -2.19 -4.54 3.53
CA THR A 119 -3.13 -4.92 4.59
C THR A 119 -2.46 -5.29 5.90
N LYS A 120 -1.25 -5.86 5.85
CA LYS A 120 -0.49 -6.33 7.03
C LYS A 120 0.91 -5.78 7.15
N ARG A 121 1.47 -5.27 6.06
CA ARG A 121 2.88 -4.87 5.95
C ARG A 121 2.97 -3.49 5.33
N ILE A 122 4.03 -2.79 5.69
CA ILE A 122 4.42 -1.55 5.05
C ILE A 122 5.87 -1.65 4.59
N ALA A 123 6.19 -0.93 3.53
CA ALA A 123 7.55 -0.76 3.03
C ALA A 123 7.78 0.70 2.69
N PHE A 124 8.84 1.30 3.24
CA PHE A 124 9.25 2.65 2.91
C PHE A 124 10.60 2.63 2.20
N THR A 125 10.67 3.29 1.07
CA THR A 125 11.83 3.36 0.20
C THR A 125 12.25 4.82 0.10
N PRO A 126 13.28 5.25 0.84
CA PRO A 126 13.80 6.60 0.72
C PRO A 126 14.60 6.75 -0.58
N GLY A 127 14.37 7.85 -1.30
CA GLY A 127 15.10 8.18 -2.53
C GLY A 127 15.02 7.10 -3.63
N ASP A 128 16.16 6.81 -4.25
CA ASP A 128 16.29 6.07 -5.52
C ASP A 128 16.02 4.56 -5.48
N GLY A 129 15.59 4.00 -4.36
CA GLY A 129 15.26 2.58 -4.28
C GLY A 129 16.34 1.67 -3.69
N ALA A 130 17.51 2.20 -3.33
CA ALA A 130 18.61 1.36 -2.82
C ALA A 130 18.30 0.73 -1.44
N LEU A 131 17.47 1.37 -0.62
CA LEU A 131 17.13 0.93 0.74
C LEU A 131 15.63 0.72 0.86
N VAL A 132 15.22 -0.36 1.54
CA VAL A 132 13.81 -0.63 1.83
C VAL A 132 13.65 -0.91 3.32
N LEU A 133 12.94 -0.02 4.00
CA LEU A 133 12.58 -0.13 5.40
C LEU A 133 11.26 -0.90 5.47
N HIS A 134 11.21 -1.92 6.34
CA HIS A 134 10.03 -2.76 6.47
C HIS A 134 9.34 -2.57 7.82
N GLY A 135 8.02 -2.69 7.80
CA GLY A 135 7.19 -2.60 8.99
C GLY A 135 5.96 -3.49 8.90
N THR A 136 5.31 -3.65 10.04
CA THR A 136 3.99 -4.28 10.13
C THR A 136 2.95 -3.21 10.37
N ARG A 137 1.78 -3.36 9.76
CA ARG A 137 0.62 -2.57 10.15
C ARG A 137 0.14 -3.12 11.50
N ASP A 138 0.30 -2.35 12.56
CA ASP A 138 -0.23 -2.69 13.86
C ASP A 138 -1.76 -2.52 13.89
N ALA A 139 -2.40 -3.10 14.89
CA ALA A 139 -3.83 -2.94 15.09
C ALA A 139 -4.20 -1.51 15.48
N THR A 140 -3.23 -0.71 15.93
CA THR A 140 -3.42 0.71 16.24
C THR A 140 -3.66 1.48 14.95
N PRO A 141 -4.85 2.06 14.76
CA PRO A 141 -5.12 2.84 13.57
C PRO A 141 -4.23 4.09 13.55
N GLY A 142 -3.61 4.35 12.40
CA GLY A 142 -3.11 5.69 12.06
C GLY A 142 -1.64 5.97 12.32
N ARG A 143 -0.81 4.99 12.69
CA ARG A 143 0.66 5.15 12.69
C ARG A 143 1.33 4.10 11.81
N PHE A 144 2.43 4.49 11.19
CA PHE A 144 3.26 3.65 10.35
C PHE A 144 4.67 3.67 10.91
N HIS A 145 5.24 2.49 11.14
CA HIS A 145 6.63 2.34 11.56
C HIS A 145 7.33 1.33 10.66
N ALA A 146 8.36 1.77 9.95
CA ALA A 146 9.19 0.92 9.12
C ALA A 146 10.66 1.12 9.50
N GLN A 147 11.43 0.04 9.52
CA GLN A 147 12.84 0.10 9.89
C GLN A 147 13.71 -0.82 9.03
N LEU A 148 14.99 -0.45 8.92
CA LEU A 148 16.06 -1.25 8.36
C LEU A 148 17.29 -1.09 9.26
N VAL A 149 17.92 -2.19 9.65
CA VAL A 149 19.17 -2.14 10.42
C VAL A 149 20.33 -2.45 9.49
N LEU A 150 21.25 -1.51 9.37
CA LEU A 150 22.50 -1.65 8.61
C LEU A 150 23.68 -1.77 9.58
N SER A 151 24.87 -2.07 9.06
CA SER A 151 26.11 -2.05 9.83
C SER A 151 27.08 -1.04 9.25
N ASP A 152 27.75 -0.27 10.12
CA ASP A 152 28.80 0.66 9.70
C ASP A 152 30.12 -0.06 9.39
N MET A 153 31.15 0.70 9.01
CA MET A 153 32.48 0.15 8.69
C MET A 153 33.17 -0.53 9.89
N ASN A 154 32.76 -0.20 11.11
CA ASN A 154 33.22 -0.81 12.35
C ASN A 154 32.32 -1.99 12.78
N ARG A 155 31.40 -2.44 11.92
CA ARG A 155 30.40 -3.49 12.17
C ARG A 155 29.42 -3.14 13.30
N LYS A 156 29.24 -1.86 13.61
CA LYS A 156 28.24 -1.43 14.59
C LYS A 156 26.88 -1.32 13.89
N PRO A 157 25.83 -1.98 14.42
CA PRO A 157 24.50 -1.89 13.83
C PRO A 157 23.94 -0.49 14.06
N TYR A 158 23.24 0.04 13.05
CA TYR A 158 22.49 1.28 13.19
C TYR A 158 21.15 1.21 12.46
N PRO A 159 20.08 1.77 13.05
CA PRO A 159 18.76 1.74 12.45
C PRO A 159 18.54 2.93 11.51
N LEU A 160 17.86 2.66 10.42
CA LEU A 160 17.11 3.61 9.61
C LEU A 160 15.65 3.44 9.97
N VAL A 161 14.95 4.54 10.21
CA VAL A 161 13.57 4.51 10.70
C VAL A 161 12.72 5.48 9.90
N PHE A 162 11.53 5.02 9.51
CA PHE A 162 10.45 5.85 9.04
C PHE A 162 9.28 5.76 10.01
N GLU A 163 8.82 6.91 10.48
CA GLU A 163 7.58 7.04 11.24
C GLU A 163 6.61 7.95 10.50
N GLY A 164 5.39 7.48 10.26
CA GLY A 164 4.37 8.25 9.55
C GLY A 164 2.99 8.13 10.14
N LYS A 165 2.08 9.00 9.69
CA LYS A 165 0.66 8.98 10.02
C LYS A 165 -0.17 9.58 8.88
N PRO A 166 -1.43 9.18 8.73
CA PRO A 166 -2.36 9.91 7.87
C PRO A 166 -2.50 11.37 8.31
N ASP A 167 -2.57 12.26 7.32
CA ASP A 167 -2.79 13.70 7.47
C ASP A 167 -3.70 14.17 6.32
N GLY A 168 -5.02 14.08 6.55
CA GLY A 168 -6.03 14.30 5.53
C GLY A 168 -5.86 13.37 4.33
N SER A 169 -5.65 13.94 3.14
CA SER A 169 -5.44 13.19 1.89
C SER A 169 -3.98 12.77 1.64
N ALA A 170 -3.09 13.00 2.61
CA ALA A 170 -1.67 12.69 2.53
C ALA A 170 -1.22 11.80 3.70
N ILE A 171 0.00 11.31 3.62
CA ILE A 171 0.70 10.69 4.76
C ILE A 171 1.89 11.59 5.09
N SER A 172 1.89 12.18 6.27
CA SER A 172 3.06 12.90 6.79
C SER A 172 3.96 11.91 7.54
N GLY A 173 5.27 12.10 7.42
CA GLY A 173 6.22 11.25 8.11
C GLY A 173 7.59 11.86 8.29
N THR A 174 8.40 11.15 9.06
CA THR A 174 9.80 11.47 9.36
C THR A 174 10.66 10.28 9.03
N TYR A 175 11.81 10.54 8.44
CA TYR A 175 12.87 9.60 8.16
C TYR A 175 14.10 9.97 8.99
N GLY A 176 14.70 8.98 9.64
CA GLY A 176 15.82 9.18 10.53
C GLY A 176 16.90 8.12 10.37
N THR A 177 18.14 8.58 10.36
CA THR A 177 19.36 7.78 10.51
C THR A 177 20.18 8.35 11.67
N PRO A 178 21.24 7.71 12.19
CA PRO A 178 22.07 8.34 13.23
C PRO A 178 22.66 9.70 12.82
N ARG A 179 22.75 9.99 11.51
CA ARG A 179 23.40 11.18 10.96
C ARG A 179 22.44 12.20 10.36
N CYS A 180 21.18 11.83 10.12
CA CYS A 180 20.22 12.72 9.48
C CYS A 180 18.79 12.59 10.03
N ARG A 181 18.03 13.68 9.93
CA ARG A 181 16.57 13.73 10.09
C ARG A 181 15.96 14.49 8.92
N ALA A 182 14.91 13.94 8.35
CA ALA A 182 14.14 14.54 7.28
C ALA A 182 12.64 14.30 7.50
N HIS A 183 11.81 15.18 6.99
CA HIS A 183 10.37 14.97 6.90
C HIS A 183 9.95 14.70 5.45
N VAL A 184 8.76 14.13 5.29
CA VAL A 184 8.16 13.89 3.97
C VAL A 184 6.64 14.02 4.07
N THR A 185 6.05 14.61 3.03
CA THR A 185 4.62 14.57 2.77
C THR A 185 4.39 13.70 1.55
N LEU A 186 3.74 12.55 1.75
CA LEU A 186 3.50 11.55 0.73
C LEU A 186 2.07 11.67 0.21
N THR A 187 1.90 11.68 -1.11
CA THR A 187 0.61 11.78 -1.77
C THR A 187 0.39 10.60 -2.70
N ARG A 188 -0.88 10.26 -2.97
CA ARG A 188 -1.21 9.22 -3.94
C ARG A 188 -0.79 9.69 -5.34
N PRO A 189 0.01 8.91 -6.10
CA PRO A 189 0.37 9.27 -7.46
C PRO A 189 -0.90 9.50 -8.29
N LYS A 190 -1.00 10.65 -8.95
CA LYS A 190 -2.06 10.85 -9.95
C LYS A 190 -1.73 9.95 -11.13
N SER A 191 -2.65 9.06 -11.49
CA SER A 191 -2.52 8.19 -12.65
C SER A 191 -2.58 9.04 -13.92
N ASN A 192 -1.48 9.64 -14.32
CA ASN A 192 -1.36 10.35 -15.60
C ASN A 192 -0.95 9.37 -16.71
N GLY A 193 -1.41 8.12 -16.62
CA GLY A 193 -0.91 6.97 -17.39
C GLY A 193 -1.04 7.10 -18.92
N MET A 194 -1.85 8.04 -19.42
CA MET A 194 -1.94 8.33 -20.85
C MET A 194 -1.12 9.55 -21.30
N ALA A 195 -0.72 10.47 -20.42
CA ALA A 195 0.00 11.67 -20.82
C ALA A 195 1.48 11.39 -21.16
N HIS A 196 2.05 10.34 -20.58
CA HIS A 196 3.46 9.99 -20.77
C HIS A 196 3.71 9.02 -21.94
N PHE A 197 2.65 8.40 -22.48
CA PHE A 197 2.74 7.41 -23.56
C PHE A 197 2.38 7.97 -24.96
N LEU A 198 1.87 9.20 -25.05
CA LEU A 198 1.35 9.78 -26.31
C LEU A 198 1.99 11.12 -26.70
N GLY A 199 3.22 11.42 -26.28
CA GLY A 199 3.79 12.76 -26.45
C GLY A 199 5.29 12.83 -26.70
N HIS A 200 5.76 12.25 -27.83
CA HIS A 200 6.85 12.77 -28.67
C HIS A 200 6.51 12.46 -30.13
#